data_AF-A0A522PWA0-F1
#
_entry.id   AF-A0A522PWA0-F1
#
_cell.length_a   1.000
_cell.length_b   1.000
_cell.length_c   1.000
_cell.angle_alpha   90.00
_cell.angle_beta   90.00
_cell.angle_gamma   90.00
#
_symmetry.space_group_name_H-M   'P 1'
#
loop_
_entity.id
_entity.type
_entity.pdbx_description
1 polymer ?
#
loop_
_entity_poly.entity_id
_entity_poly.type
_entity_poly.pdbx_seq_one_letter_code
_entity_poly.pdbx_strand_id
1 'polypeptide(L)' 'MARQRATRQGSAIHDALREAGGFRSAQDVYATLRAHGAPVGLSTVYRHLQSLADEGSVDVIHTP' A
#
# COMPACT_ATOMS: atom_id res chain seq x y z
N MET A 1 -15.11 2.90 11.34
CA MET A 1 -15.53 3.12 9.93
C MET A 1 -15.15 4.53 9.48
N ALA A 2 -13.86 4.86 9.41
CA ALA A 2 -13.42 6.09 8.76
C ALA A 2 -13.31 5.78 7.27
N ARG A 3 -14.29 6.23 6.48
CA ARG A 3 -14.28 6.10 5.02
C ARG A 3 -13.05 6.84 4.50
N GLN A 4 -11.97 6.10 4.25
CA GLN A 4 -10.74 6.67 3.72
C GLN A 4 -11.12 7.36 2.41
N ARG A 5 -11.06 8.69 2.37
CA ARG A 5 -11.31 9.45 1.14
C ARG A 5 -10.33 8.89 0.11
N ALA A 6 -10.82 8.49 -1.07
CA ALA A 6 -9.96 8.05 -2.17
C ALA A 6 -8.99 9.19 -2.52
N THR A 7 -7.79 9.13 -1.98
CA THR A 7 -6.72 10.08 -2.28
C THR A 7 -5.92 9.52 -3.45
N ARG A 8 -5.31 10.41 -4.24
CA ARG A 8 -4.41 10.00 -5.34
C ARG A 8 -3.31 9.03 -4.86
N GLN A 9 -2.87 9.18 -3.60
CA GLN A 9 -1.89 8.30 -2.97
C GLN A 9 -2.47 6.91 -2.68
N GLY A 10 -3.72 6.82 -2.19
CA GLY A 10 -4.38 5.54 -1.97
C GLY A 10 -4.59 4.75 -3.25
N SER A 11 -5.03 5.41 -4.33
CA SER A 11 -5.14 4.79 -5.65
C SER A 11 -3.80 4.25 -6.15
N ALA A 12 -2.72 5.03 -6.03
CA ALA A 12 -1.40 4.58 -6.45
C ALA A 12 -0.92 3.34 -5.69
N ILE A 13 -1.19 3.24 -4.38
CA ILE A 13 -0.83 2.06 -3.59
C ILE A 13 -1.63 0.84 -4.03
N HIS A 14 -2.94 0.98 -4.27
CA HIS A 14 -3.76 -0.10 -4.82
C HIS A 14 -3.26 -0.59 -6.17
N ASP A 15 -2.90 0.33 -7.07
CA ASP A 15 -2.40 -0.02 -8.39
C ASP A 15 -1.07 -0.77 -8.29
N ALA A 16 -0.15 -0.30 -7.43
CA ALA A 16 1.13 -0.97 -7.18
C ALA A 16 0.96 -2.39 -6.62
N LEU A 17 -0.01 -2.61 -5.72
CA LEU A 17 -0.33 -3.94 -5.19
C LEU A 17 -0.95 -4.85 -6.25
N ARG A 18 -1.80 -4.32 -7.12
CA ARG A 18 -2.40 -5.07 -8.24
C ARG A 18 -1.35 -5.49 -9.27
N GLU A 19 -0.46 -4.57 -9.63
CA GLU A 19 0.62 -4.83 -10.59
C GLU A 19 1.61 -5.88 -10.06
N ALA A 20 1.86 -5.88 -8.75
CA ALA A 20 2.78 -6.83 -8.13
C ALA A 20 2.35 -8.30 -8.27
N GLY A 21 1.03 -8.56 -8.38
CA GLY A 21 0.47 -9.90 -8.62
C GLY A 21 0.74 -10.94 -7.54
N GLY A 22 1.15 -10.51 -6.33
CA GLY A 22 1.50 -11.39 -5.22
C GLY A 22 2.02 -10.61 -4.02
N PHE A 23 2.52 -11.33 -3.02
CA PHE A 23 3.05 -10.70 -1.81
C PHE A 23 4.24 -9.80 -2.12
N ARG A 24 4.28 -8.65 -1.46
CA ARG A 24 5.36 -7.67 -1.50
C ARG A 24 5.59 -7.12 -0.11
N SER A 25 6.84 -6.79 0.19
CA SER A 25 7.12 -6.03 1.40
C SER A 25 6.59 -4.60 1.23
N ALA A 26 6.28 -3.94 2.36
CA ALA A 26 5.93 -2.52 2.34
C ALA A 26 7.05 -1.65 1.72
N GLN A 27 8.30 -2.10 1.84
CA GLN A 27 9.46 -1.43 1.26
C GLN A 27 9.48 -1.56 -0.27
N ASP A 28 9.12 -2.72 -0.82
CA ASP A 28 9.02 -2.93 -2.27
C ASP A 28 7.91 -2.05 -2.87
N VAL A 29 6.74 -2.03 -2.22
CA VAL A 29 5.63 -1.16 -2.62
C VAL A 29 6.07 0.31 -2.63
N TYR A 30 6.76 0.75 -1.58
CA TYR A 30 7.31 2.10 -1.50
C TYR A 30 8.32 2.37 -2.63
N ALA A 31 9.22 1.44 -2.92
CA ALA A 31 10.22 1.57 -3.98
C ALA A 31 9.56 1.71 -5.36
N THR A 32 8.56 0.89 -5.67
CA THR A 32 7.77 0.98 -6.91
C THR A 32 7.09 2.34 -7.04
N LEU A 33 6.41 2.81 -5.97
CA LEU A 33 5.74 4.12 -5.97
C LEU A 33 6.74 5.26 -6.21
N ARG A 34 7.92 5.20 -5.60
CA ARG A 34 8.99 6.19 -5.81
C ARG A 34 9.55 6.14 -7.22
N ALA A 35 9.75 4.95 -7.78
CA ALA A 35 10.20 4.78 -9.16
C ALA A 35 9.19 5.37 -10.16
N HIS A 36 7.88 5.31 -9.83
CA HIS A 36 6.80 5.89 -10.63
C HIS A 36 6.58 7.40 -10.34
N GLY A 37 7.47 8.03 -9.58
CA GLY A 37 7.40 9.47 -9.28
C GLY A 37 6.31 9.87 -8.28
N ALA A 38 5.68 8.92 -7.58
CA ALA A 38 4.65 9.23 -6.60
C ALA A 38 5.27 9.91 -5.36
N PRO A 39 4.77 11.09 -4.94
CA PRO A 39 5.22 11.77 -3.74
C PRO A 39 4.57 11.12 -2.51
N VAL A 40 5.05 9.93 -2.14
CA VAL A 40 4.61 9.18 -0.95
C VAL A 40 5.80 8.95 -0.03
N GLY A 41 5.55 8.98 1.28
CA GLY A 41 6.53 8.60 2.30
C GLY A 41 6.29 7.19 2.80
N LEU A 42 7.35 6.49 3.24
CA LEU A 42 7.26 5.10 3.70
C LEU A 42 6.24 4.90 4.83
N SER A 43 6.18 5.80 5.83
CA SER A 43 5.17 5.73 6.90
C SER A 43 3.73 5.84 6.39
N THR A 44 3.50 6.54 5.27
CA THR A 44 2.17 6.63 4.64
C THR A 44 1.82 5.31 3.96
N VAL A 45 2.78 4.66 3.31
CA VAL A 45 2.60 3.30 2.77
C VAL A 45 2.20 2.34 3.88
N TYR A 46 2.94 2.30 5.00
CA TYR A 46 2.60 1.44 6.13
C TYR A 46 1.19 1.67 6.68
N ARG A 47 0.80 2.93 6.96
CA ARG A 47 -0.55 3.21 7.48
C ARG A 47 -1.65 2.82 6.51
N HIS A 48 -1.42 2.98 5.21
CA HIS A 48 -2.40 2.61 4.22
C HIS A 48 -2.52 1.08 4.10
N LEU A 49 -1.39 0.37 4.03
CA LEU A 49 -1.37 -1.09 4.05
C LEU A 49 -2.04 -1.65 5.33
N GLN A 50 -1.82 -1.02 6.49
CA GLN A 50 -2.51 -1.39 7.73
C GLN A 50 -4.02 -1.20 7.61
N SER A 51 -4.48 -0.06 7.08
CA SER A 51 -5.92 0.18 6.84
C SER A 51 -6.51 -0.90 5.94
N LEU A 52 -5.81 -1.24 4.85
CA LEU A 52 -6.27 -2.28 3.92
C LEU A 52 -6.32 -3.66 4.58
N ALA A 53 -5.36 -3.98 5.45
CA ALA A 53 -5.36 -5.23 6.21
C ALA A 53 -6.51 -5.26 7.23
N ASP A 54 -6.72 -4.17 7.96
CA ASP A 54 -7.81 -4.02 8.94
C ASP A 54 -9.19 -4.12 8.27
N GLU A 55 -9.28 -3.69 7.00
CA GLU A 55 -10.47 -3.79 6.15
C GLU A 55 -10.61 -5.15 5.45
N GLY A 56 -9.64 -6.06 5.58
CA GLY A 56 -9.62 -7.36 4.90
C GLY A 56 -9.45 -7.27 3.38
N SER A 57 -8.94 -6.15 2.87
CA SER A 57 -8.73 -5.90 1.43
C SER A 57 -7.41 -6.46 0.91
N VAL A 58 -6.48 -6.81 1.79
CA VAL A 58 -5.20 -7.44 1.47
C VAL A 58 -4.85 -8.51 2.51
N ASP A 59 -4.17 -9.55 2.07
CA ASP A 59 -3.58 -10.55 2.96
C ASP A 59 -2.22 -10.08 3.48
N VAL A 60 -1.95 -10.35 4.76
CA VAL A 60 -0.68 -9.99 5.42
C VAL A 60 0.02 -11.25 5.91
N ILE A 61 1.30 -11.38 5.56
CA ILE A 61 2.18 -12.41 6.11
C ILE A 61 3.12 -11.73 7.11
N HIS A 62 3.06 -12.17 8.36
CA HIS A 62 4.05 -11.84 9.36
C HIS A 62 5.05 -12.99 9.44
N THR A 63 6.30 -12.74 9.04
CA THR A 63 7.40 -13.65 9.34
C THR A 63 7.79 -13.45 10.81
N PRO A 64 7.95 -14.53 11.61
CA PRO A 64 8.40 -14.44 13.01
C PRO A 64 9.76 -13.77 13.17
#